data_AF-A0A0M1P5I1-F1
#
_entry.id   AF-A0A0M1P5I1-F1
#
_cell.length_a   1.000
_cell.length_b   1.000
_cell.length_c   1.000
_cell.angle_alpha   90.00
_cell.angle_beta   90.00
_cell.angle_gamma   90.00
#
_symmetry.space_group_name_H-M   'P 1'
#
loop_
_entity.id
_entity.type
_entity.pdbx_description
1 polymer ?
#
loop_
_entity_poly.entity_id
_entity_poly.type
_entity_poly.pdbx_seq_one_letter_code
_entity_poly.pdbx_strand_id
1 'polypeptide(L)'
;MGFEIQRIASSISPWRTEAAKELIRKFSPGKDWVTAGNKEEMQKTIKYYLNHPAERKAIQLQGQSTIKKHMYKYRAKEILQVLKREGVITADV
;
A
#
# COMPACT_ATOMS: atom_id res chain seq x y z
N MET A 1 17.20 -29.38 14.53
CA MET A 1 16.97 -28.73 13.23
C MET A 1 15.78 -27.75 13.32
N GLY A 2 15.81 -26.83 14.29
CA GLY A 2 14.67 -25.94 14.62
C GLY A 2 15.03 -24.45 14.76
N PHE A 3 16.31 -24.10 14.61
CA PHE A 3 16.79 -22.72 14.70
C PHE A 3 16.98 -22.06 13.32
N GLU A 4 17.11 -22.85 12.25
CA GLU A 4 17.29 -22.34 10.88
C GLU A 4 16.02 -21.67 10.31
N ILE A 5 14.83 -22.22 10.63
CA ILE A 5 13.55 -21.76 10.07
C ILE A 5 13.15 -20.39 10.65
N GLN A 6 13.42 -20.15 11.96
CA GLN A 6 13.19 -18.84 12.56
C GLN A 6 14.14 -17.76 12.00
N ARG A 7 15.37 -18.13 11.61
CA ARG A 7 16.35 -17.21 10.99
C ARG A 7 15.92 -16.77 9.59
N ILE A 8 15.26 -17.64 8.82
CA ILE A 8 14.74 -17.31 7.49
C ILE A 8 13.46 -16.45 7.60
N ALA A 9 12.54 -16.76 8.52
CA ALA A 9 11.33 -15.96 8.74
C ALA A 9 11.61 -14.55 9.28
N SER A 10 12.68 -14.38 10.08
CA SER A 10 13.15 -13.07 10.57
C SER A 10 13.97 -12.27 9.53
N SER A 11 14.52 -12.93 8.52
CA SER A 11 15.27 -12.30 7.42
C SER A 11 14.38 -11.80 6.28
N ILE A 12 13.11 -12.23 6.22
CA ILE A 12 12.16 -11.90 5.14
C ILE A 12 10.85 -11.39 5.74
N SER A 13 10.91 -10.42 6.66
CA SER A 13 9.72 -9.66 7.05
C SER A 13 9.60 -8.43 6.13
N PRO A 14 8.65 -8.41 5.17
CA PRO A 14 8.54 -7.33 4.18
C PRO A 14 8.38 -5.94 4.81
N TRP A 15 7.92 -5.90 6.07
CA TRP A 15 7.55 -4.72 6.84
C TRP A 15 8.74 -3.89 7.34
N ARG A 16 9.99 -4.34 7.16
CA ARG A 16 11.18 -3.57 7.59
C ARG A 16 11.61 -2.49 6.60
N THR A 17 11.19 -2.58 5.34
CA THR A 17 11.58 -1.60 4.32
C THR A 17 10.82 -0.29 4.51
N GLU A 18 11.47 0.84 4.24
CA GLU A 18 10.81 2.15 4.27
C GLU A 18 9.60 2.21 3.32
N ALA A 19 9.67 1.51 2.19
CA ALA A 19 8.54 1.35 1.28
C ALA A 19 7.33 0.66 1.96
N ALA A 20 7.55 -0.42 2.71
CA ALA A 20 6.48 -1.10 3.43
C ALA A 20 5.92 -0.27 4.59
N LYS A 21 6.76 0.49 5.29
CA LYS A 21 6.31 1.45 6.31
C LYS A 21 5.46 2.56 5.70
N GLU A 22 5.86 3.10 4.56
CA GLU A 22 5.07 4.10 3.82
C GLU A 22 3.74 3.55 3.33
N LEU A 23 3.67 2.27 2.94
CA LEU A 23 2.41 1.62 2.62
C LEU A 23 1.49 1.55 3.86
N ILE A 24 1.99 1.12 5.02
CA ILE A 24 1.19 1.06 6.26
C ILE A 24 0.74 2.46 6.71
N ARG A 25 1.56 3.51 6.48
CA ARG A 25 1.18 4.89 6.80
C ARG A 25 0.06 5.43 5.91
N LYS A 26 -0.04 4.95 4.66
CA LYS A 26 -0.99 5.46 3.66
C LYS A 26 -2.22 4.56 3.49
N PHE A 27 -2.12 3.28 3.85
CA PHE A 27 -3.13 2.26 3.64
C PHE A 27 -3.34 1.42 4.90
N SER A 28 -4.59 1.06 5.14
CA SER A 28 -5.01 0.20 6.26
C SER A 28 -5.24 -1.25 5.77
N PRO A 29 -4.49 -2.25 6.27
CA PRO A 29 -4.76 -3.67 6.04
C PRO A 29 -6.20 -4.04 6.42
N GLY A 30 -6.85 -4.88 5.61
CA GLY A 30 -8.25 -5.30 5.78
C GLY A 30 -9.28 -4.26 5.34
N LYS A 31 -8.86 -3.03 5.00
CA LYS A 31 -9.73 -1.97 4.51
C LYS A 31 -9.40 -1.56 3.08
N ASP A 32 -8.15 -1.20 2.82
CA ASP A 32 -7.71 -0.71 1.51
C ASP A 32 -7.07 -1.82 0.66
N TRP A 33 -6.59 -2.89 1.32
CA TRP A 33 -5.97 -4.05 0.70
C TRP A 33 -5.96 -5.23 1.68
N VAL A 34 -5.64 -6.42 1.18
CA VAL A 34 -5.55 -7.64 1.97
C VAL A 34 -4.10 -8.08 2.06
N THR A 35 -3.64 -8.43 3.26
CA THR A 35 -2.27 -8.86 3.54
C THR A 35 -2.24 -10.28 4.11
N ALA A 36 -1.15 -11.00 3.92
CA ALA A 36 -0.89 -12.28 4.57
C ALA A 36 0.57 -12.31 5.06
N GLY A 37 0.79 -12.83 6.26
CA GLY A 37 2.12 -12.88 6.89
C GLY A 37 2.94 -14.11 6.53
N ASN A 38 2.32 -15.16 5.98
CA ASN A 38 3.00 -16.38 5.54
C ASN A 38 2.23 -17.09 4.41
N LYS A 39 2.80 -18.18 3.90
CA LYS A 39 2.27 -18.94 2.76
C LYS A 39 0.92 -19.58 3.07
N GLU A 40 0.77 -20.17 4.26
CA GLU A 40 -0.44 -20.84 4.70
C GLU A 40 -1.60 -19.85 4.83
N GLU A 41 -1.32 -18.68 5.43
CA GLU A 41 -2.26 -17.57 5.53
C GLU A 41 -2.63 -17.03 4.14
N MET A 42 -1.66 -16.85 3.24
CA MET A 42 -1.91 -16.42 1.87
C MET A 42 -2.89 -17.36 1.15
N GLN A 43 -2.69 -18.67 1.27
CA GLN A 43 -3.60 -19.66 0.67
C GLN A 43 -5.02 -19.58 1.25
N LYS A 44 -5.15 -19.40 2.57
CA LYS A 44 -6.46 -19.22 3.23
C LYS A 44 -7.14 -17.95 2.75
N THR A 45 -6.40 -16.85 2.70
CA THR A 45 -6.88 -15.54 2.26
C THR A 45 -7.38 -15.58 0.81
N ILE A 46 -6.62 -16.20 -0.11
CA ILE A 46 -7.05 -16.37 -1.51
C ILE A 46 -8.36 -17.15 -1.58
N LYS A 47 -8.44 -18.32 -0.92
CA LYS A 47 -9.66 -19.14 -0.92
C LYS A 47 -10.86 -18.39 -0.34
N TYR A 48 -10.66 -17.64 0.74
CA TYR A 48 -11.71 -16.82 1.36
C TYR A 48 -12.25 -15.78 0.37
N TYR A 49 -11.40 -14.90 -0.17
CA TYR A 49 -11.84 -13.81 -1.04
C TYR A 49 -12.27 -14.25 -2.44
N LEU A 50 -11.95 -15.47 -2.87
CA LEU A 50 -12.56 -16.09 -4.06
C LEU A 50 -14.07 -16.33 -3.85
N ASN A 51 -14.45 -16.76 -2.64
CA ASN A 51 -15.84 -17.06 -2.28
C ASN A 51 -16.61 -15.86 -1.70
N HIS A 52 -15.94 -14.73 -1.44
CA HIS A 52 -16.54 -13.50 -0.90
C HIS A 52 -16.37 -12.30 -1.86
N PRO A 53 -16.99 -12.33 -3.06
CA PRO A 53 -16.77 -11.33 -4.10
C PRO A 53 -17.25 -9.92 -3.72
N ALA A 54 -18.32 -9.81 -2.91
CA ALA A 54 -18.85 -8.52 -2.47
C ALA A 54 -17.87 -7.79 -1.53
N GLU A 55 -17.35 -8.51 -0.53
CA GLU A 55 -16.32 -8.00 0.40
C GLU A 55 -15.04 -7.64 -0.36
N ARG A 56 -14.58 -8.52 -1.27
CA ARG A 56 -13.44 -8.25 -2.15
C ARG A 56 -13.62 -6.96 -2.96
N LYS A 57 -14.81 -6.73 -3.52
CA LYS A 57 -15.12 -5.52 -4.29
C LYS A 57 -15.15 -4.27 -3.41
N ALA A 58 -15.67 -4.37 -2.19
CA ALA A 58 -15.67 -3.25 -1.24
C ALA A 58 -14.24 -2.81 -0.90
N ILE A 59 -13.36 -3.77 -0.57
CA ILE A 59 -11.94 -3.50 -0.30
C ILE A 59 -11.24 -2.91 -1.54
N GLN A 60 -11.52 -3.44 -2.73
CA GLN A 60 -10.97 -2.91 -3.98
C GLN A 60 -11.35 -1.44 -4.21
N LEU A 61 -12.64 -1.10 -4.08
CA LEU A 61 -13.13 0.27 -4.27
C LEU A 61 -12.54 1.22 -3.22
N GLN A 62 -12.43 0.75 -1.99
CA GLN A 62 -11.82 1.51 -0.90
C GLN A 62 -10.33 1.77 -1.18
N GLY A 63 -9.56 0.76 -1.58
CA GLY A 63 -8.18 0.92 -2.01
C GLY A 63 -8.00 1.88 -3.19
N GLN A 64 -8.87 1.78 -4.19
CA GLN A 64 -8.91 2.74 -5.32
C GLN A 64 -9.21 4.17 -4.88
N SER A 65 -10.07 4.36 -3.87
CA SER A 65 -10.32 5.68 -3.30
C SER A 65 -9.07 6.21 -2.58
N THR A 66 -8.41 5.37 -1.78
CA THR A 66 -7.22 5.74 -1.01
C THR A 66 -6.02 6.10 -1.88
N ILE A 67 -5.80 5.41 -3.02
CA ILE A 67 -4.69 5.73 -3.93
C ILE A 67 -4.89 7.03 -4.71
N LYS A 68 -6.15 7.49 -4.92
CA LYS A 68 -6.42 8.69 -5.74
C LYS A 68 -5.59 9.89 -5.31
N LYS A 69 -5.55 10.21 -4.01
CA LYS A 69 -4.75 11.32 -3.45
C LYS A 69 -3.23 11.13 -3.56
N HIS A 70 -2.76 9.94 -3.88
CA HIS A 70 -1.35 9.60 -4.02
C HIS A 70 -0.90 9.41 -5.48
N MET A 71 -1.78 9.63 -6.44
CA MET A 71 -1.43 9.59 -7.86
C MET A 71 -0.43 10.73 -8.19
N TYR A 72 0.50 10.44 -9.11
CA TYR A 72 1.50 11.39 -9.57
C TYR A 72 0.93 12.74 -10.01
N LYS A 73 -0.28 12.75 -10.58
CA LYS A 73 -1.00 13.98 -10.96
C LYS A 73 -1.15 14.96 -9.79
N TYR A 74 -1.53 14.48 -8.60
CA TYR A 74 -1.70 15.35 -7.43
C TYR A 74 -0.36 15.82 -6.89
N ARG A 75 0.66 14.94 -6.87
CA ARG A 75 2.02 15.30 -6.48
C ARG A 75 2.64 16.36 -7.41
N ALA A 76 2.44 16.21 -8.73
CA ALA A 76 2.89 17.20 -9.70
C ALA A 76 2.21 18.57 -9.47
N LYS A 77 0.90 18.56 -9.17
CA LYS A 77 0.17 19.79 -8.82
C LYS A 77 0.74 20.45 -7.56
N GLU A 78 1.03 19.67 -6.51
CA GLU A 78 1.67 20.18 -5.29
C GLU A 78 3.06 20.78 -5.56
N ILE A 79 3.89 20.10 -6.34
CA ILE A 79 5.22 20.60 -6.73
C ILE A 79 5.09 21.94 -7.47
N LEU A 80 4.20 22.03 -8.46
CA LEU A 80 3.97 23.28 -9.20
C LEU A 80 3.49 24.41 -8.27
N GLN A 81 2.63 24.11 -7.29
CA GLN A 81 2.19 25.10 -6.30
C GLN A 81 3.33 25.59 -5.42
N VAL A 82 4.24 24.72 -5.00
CA VAL A 82 5.43 25.10 -4.24
C VAL A 82 6.35 25.97 -5.10
N LEU A 83 6.65 25.54 -6.33
CA LEU A 83 7.52 26.32 -7.24
C LEU A 83 6.96 27.72 -7.54
N LYS A 84 5.63 27.85 -7.69
CA LYS A 84 4.97 29.16 -7.83
C LYS A 84 5.12 30.01 -6.57
N ARG A 85 4.89 29.42 -5.38
CA ARG A 85 4.98 30.12 -4.09
C ARG A 85 6.39 30.65 -3.81
N GLU A 86 7.40 29.85 -4.14
CA GLU A 86 8.80 30.21 -3.96
C GLU A 86 9.34 31.12 -5.08
N GLY A 87 8.50 31.55 -6.04
CA GLY A 87 8.90 32.44 -7.12
C GLY A 87 9.84 31.82 -8.17
N VAL A 88 10.00 30.48 -8.16
CA VAL A 88 10.85 29.76 -9.11
C VAL A 88 10.23 29.75 -10.51
N ILE A 89 8.90 29.71 -10.60
CA ILE A 89 8.14 29.78 -11.86
C ILE A 89 7.01 30.82 -11.77
N THR A 90 6.70 31.48 -12.87
CA THR A 90 5.81 32.67 -12.90
C THR A 90 4.55 32.53 -13.75
N ALA A 91 4.30 31.42 -14.44
CA ALA A 91 3.22 31.34 -15.44
C ALA A 91 2.13 30.30 -15.17
N ASP A 92 0.90 30.71 -15.49
CA ASP A 92 -0.33 29.93 -15.56
C ASP A 92 -0.34 29.09 -16.84
N VAL A 93 -0.08 27.78 -16.68
CA VAL A 93 -0.37 26.74 -17.68
C VAL A 93 -1.65 26.05 -17.28
#